data_AF-A0A527VNT3-F1
#
_entry.id   AF-A0A527VNT3-F1
#
_cell.length_a   1.000
_cell.length_b   1.000
_cell.length_c   1.000
_cell.angle_alpha   90.00
_cell.angle_beta   90.00
_cell.angle_gamma   90.00
#
_symmetry.space_group_name_H-M   'P 1'
#
loop_
_entity.id
_entity.type
_entity.pdbx_description
1 polymer ?
#
loop_
_entity_poly.entity_id
_entity_poly.type
_entity_poly.pdbx_seq_one_letter_code
_entity_poly.pdbx_strand_id
1 'polypeptide(L)'
;GTVVFTVDIRSPDQAKLDGMRARIEKEAPKICEPLGVKCSVEAVGHFDPVTFDPTLVGRVRTAAEKLGYSHMNIISGAGHDACWAAKVAPATMVM
;
A
#
# COMPACT_ATOMS: atom_id res chain seq x y z
N GLY A 1 -11.57 30.83 6.95
CA GLY A 1 -12.00 29.84 5.95
C GLY A 1 -11.50 28.47 6.34
N THR A 2 -11.93 27.42 5.63
CA THR A 2 -11.57 26.02 5.92
C THR A 2 -11.16 25.34 4.62
N VAL A 3 -10.11 24.52 4.66
CA VAL A 3 -9.68 23.66 3.54
C VAL A 3 -9.71 22.22 4.02
N VAL A 4 -10.25 21.34 3.19
CA VAL A 4 -10.29 19.89 3.43
C VAL A 4 -9.66 19.21 2.23
N PHE A 5 -8.74 18.27 2.48
CA PHE A 5 -8.06 17.49 1.46
C PHE A 5 -7.71 16.11 2.00
N THR A 6 -7.39 15.18 1.09
CA THR A 6 -7.04 13.80 1.42
C THR A 6 -5.58 13.52 1.07
N VAL A 7 -4.97 12.58 1.79
CA VAL A 7 -3.63 12.07 1.50
C VAL A 7 -3.70 10.54 1.43
N ASP A 8 -3.21 9.97 0.33
CA ASP A 8 -3.07 8.53 0.12
C ASP A 8 -1.56 8.19 0.13
N ILE A 9 -1.16 7.29 1.03
CA ILE A 9 0.21 6.79 1.15
C ILE A 9 0.22 5.28 0.99
N ARG A 10 1.21 4.75 0.26
CA ARG A 10 1.32 3.32 -0.05
C ARG A 10 2.74 2.82 0.15
N SER A 11 2.85 1.63 0.73
CA SER A 11 4.11 0.90 0.81
C SER A 11 3.85 -0.60 0.89
N PRO A 12 4.71 -1.46 0.29
CA PRO A 12 4.69 -2.89 0.58
C PRO A 12 5.23 -3.22 1.98
N ASP A 13 5.89 -2.26 2.62
CA ASP A 13 6.53 -2.41 3.93
C ASP A 13 5.67 -1.73 4.99
N GLN A 14 5.18 -2.53 5.95
CA GLN A 14 4.31 -2.05 7.02
C GLN A 14 5.00 -0.98 7.88
N ALA A 15 6.25 -1.19 8.28
CA ALA A 15 6.98 -0.25 9.13
C ALA A 15 7.21 1.09 8.42
N LYS A 16 7.46 1.06 7.11
CA LYS A 16 7.57 2.27 6.30
C LYS A 16 6.23 3.00 6.19
N LEU A 17 5.12 2.27 5.98
CA LEU A 17 3.78 2.85 5.92
C LEU A 17 3.40 3.53 7.24
N ASP A 18 3.64 2.85 8.37
CA ASP A 18 3.39 3.38 9.71
C ASP A 18 4.25 4.62 9.99
N GLY A 19 5.53 4.58 9.60
CA GLY A 19 6.44 5.72 9.73
C GLY A 19 6.02 6.93 8.90
N MET A 20 5.50 6.72 7.68
CA MET A 20 4.95 7.78 6.84
C MET A 20 3.74 8.43 7.51
N ARG A 21 2.81 7.64 8.06
CA ARG A 21 1.63 8.13 8.80
C ARG A 21 2.04 8.94 10.03
N ALA A 22 2.90 8.38 10.88
CA ALA A 22 3.37 9.03 12.10
C ALA A 22 4.03 10.38 11.80
N ARG A 23 4.78 10.48 10.69
CA ARG A 23 5.38 11.74 10.25
C ARG A 23 4.32 12.77 9.83
N ILE A 24 3.28 12.37 9.10
CA ILE A 24 2.18 13.28 8.73
C ILE A 24 1.48 13.80 9.97
N GLU A 25 1.08 12.92 10.89
CA GLU A 25 0.36 13.27 12.12
C GLU A 25 1.20 14.16 13.05
N LYS A 26 2.53 13.97 13.08
CA LYS A 26 3.47 14.78 13.87
C LYS A 26 3.76 16.16 13.27
N GLU A 27 3.94 16.24 11.96
CA GLU A 27 4.43 17.47 11.32
C GLU A 27 3.29 18.41 10.88
N ALA A 28 2.09 17.89 10.56
CA ALA A 28 0.97 18.73 10.17
C ALA A 28 0.57 19.79 11.23
N PRO A 29 0.46 19.46 12.54
CA PRO A 29 0.16 20.46 13.56
C PRO A 29 1.24 21.55 13.67
N LYS A 30 2.51 21.18 13.52
CA LYS A 30 3.65 22.12 13.60
C LYS A 30 3.68 23.11 12.44
N ILE A 31 3.20 22.72 11.26
CA ILE A 31 3.06 23.62 10.12
C ILE A 31 1.90 24.59 10.37
N CYS A 32 0.81 24.12 10.97
CA CYS A 32 -0.38 24.93 11.22
C CYS A 32 -0.22 25.96 12.35
N GLU A 33 0.56 25.63 13.39
CA GLU A 33 0.79 26.49 14.56
C GLU A 33 1.28 27.91 14.21
N PRO A 34 2.39 28.11 13.48
CA PRO A 34 2.87 29.45 13.12
C PRO A 34 1.95 30.18 12.13
N LEU A 35 1.05 29.46 11.44
CA LEU A 35 0.06 30.04 10.54
C LEU A 35 -1.23 30.47 11.27
N GLY A 36 -1.36 30.18 12.57
CA GLY A 36 -2.54 30.51 13.37
C GLY A 36 -3.81 29.76 12.98
N VAL A 37 -3.67 28.59 12.34
CA VAL A 37 -4.81 27.75 11.89
C VAL A 37 -4.90 26.47 12.71
N LYS A 38 -6.12 25.93 12.85
CA LYS A 38 -6.35 24.63 13.51
C LYS A 38 -6.09 23.49 12.53
N CYS A 39 -5.61 22.35 13.04
CA CYS A 39 -5.33 21.15 12.27
C CYS A 39 -6.04 19.94 12.90
N SER A 40 -6.63 19.10 12.07
CA SER A 40 -7.13 17.77 12.43
C SER A 40 -6.72 16.79 11.34
N VAL A 41 -6.20 15.64 11.73
CA VAL A 41 -5.84 14.53 10.82
C VAL A 41 -6.65 13.32 11.26
N GLU A 42 -7.36 12.71 10.32
CA GLU A 42 -8.18 11.52 10.54
C GLU A 42 -7.77 10.42 9.56
N ALA A 43 -7.59 9.20 10.07
CA ALA A 43 -7.40 8.04 9.21
C ALA A 43 -8.75 7.47 8.79
N VAL A 44 -9.08 7.65 7.51
CA VAL A 44 -10.38 7.27 6.93
C VAL A 44 -10.37 5.92 6.20
N GLY A 45 -9.19 5.33 6.01
CA GLY A 45 -9.04 4.01 5.38
C GLY A 45 -7.66 3.42 5.65
N HIS A 46 -7.59 2.11 5.85
CA HIS A 46 -6.34 1.37 6.03
C HIS A 46 -6.40 0.02 5.32
N PHE A 47 -5.29 -0.34 4.71
CA PHE A 47 -5.10 -1.61 4.05
C PHE A 47 -3.67 -2.07 4.30
N ASP A 48 -3.52 -3.14 5.09
CA ASP A 48 -2.21 -3.74 5.35
C ASP A 48 -1.60 -4.24 4.02
N PRO A 49 -0.28 -4.12 3.83
CA PRO A 49 0.38 -4.69 2.66
C PRO A 49 0.10 -6.18 2.54
N VAL A 50 -0.32 -6.63 1.36
CA VAL A 50 -0.58 -8.05 1.09
C VAL A 50 0.63 -8.69 0.44
N THR A 51 1.12 -9.77 1.06
CA THR A 51 2.12 -10.66 0.47
C THR A 51 1.41 -11.89 -0.07
N PHE A 52 1.53 -12.14 -1.37
CA PHE A 52 0.97 -13.32 -2.02
C PHE A 52 1.76 -14.59 -1.71
N ASP A 53 1.12 -15.75 -1.90
CA ASP A 53 1.72 -17.05 -1.59
C ASP A 53 2.98 -17.27 -2.45
N PRO A 54 4.16 -17.50 -1.84
CA PRO A 54 5.43 -17.59 -2.57
C PRO A 54 5.49 -18.80 -3.51
N THR A 55 4.77 -19.88 -3.20
CA THR A 55 4.68 -21.05 -4.07
C THR A 55 3.92 -20.72 -5.34
N LEU A 56 2.78 -20.04 -5.21
CA LEU A 56 1.98 -19.63 -6.36
C LEU A 56 2.67 -18.55 -7.20
N VAL A 57 3.31 -17.57 -6.57
CA VAL A 57 4.18 -16.60 -7.26
C VAL A 57 5.28 -17.31 -8.04
N GLY A 58 5.94 -18.31 -7.43
CA GLY A 58 6.96 -19.13 -8.10
C GLY A 58 6.40 -19.87 -9.33
N ARG A 59 5.20 -20.46 -9.23
CA ARG A 59 4.54 -21.14 -10.36
C ARG A 59 4.24 -20.21 -11.53
N VAL A 60 3.76 -18.99 -11.25
CA VAL A 60 3.54 -17.97 -12.30
C VAL A 60 4.85 -17.63 -12.99
N ARG A 61 5.93 -17.39 -12.23
CA ARG A 61 7.25 -17.11 -12.79
C ARG A 61 7.76 -18.25 -13.69
N THR A 62 7.72 -19.48 -13.19
CA THR A 62 8.14 -20.65 -13.96
C THR A 62 7.30 -20.86 -15.22
N ALA A 63 6.02 -20.48 -15.22
CA ALA A 63 5.20 -20.52 -16.43
C ALA A 63 5.68 -19.50 -17.49
N ALA A 64 6.00 -18.27 -17.08
CA ALA A 64 6.56 -17.25 -17.99
C ALA A 64 7.92 -17.68 -18.57
N GLU A 65 8.80 -18.25 -17.73
CA GLU A 65 10.10 -18.80 -18.15
C GLU A 65 9.95 -19.88 -19.22
N LYS A 66 9.06 -20.86 -19.00
CA LYS A 66 8.82 -21.96 -19.95
C LYS A 66 8.28 -21.50 -21.30
N LEU A 67 7.53 -20.41 -21.32
CA LEU A 67 6.95 -19.82 -22.53
C LEU A 67 7.90 -18.84 -23.23
N GLY A 68 9.05 -18.53 -22.62
CA GLY A 68 10.03 -17.58 -23.18
C GLY A 68 9.58 -16.12 -23.14
N TYR A 69 8.65 -15.77 -22.25
CA TYR A 69 8.23 -14.38 -22.06
C TYR A 69 9.21 -13.64 -21.14
N SER A 70 9.47 -12.37 -21.41
CA SER A 70 10.14 -11.50 -20.44
C SER A 70 9.24 -11.33 -19.21
N HIS A 71 9.83 -11.31 -18.03
CA HIS A 71 9.10 -11.17 -16.77
C HIS A 71 9.93 -10.50 -15.69
N MET A 72 9.26 -9.95 -14.68
CA MET A 72 9.89 -9.41 -13.47
C MET A 72 8.94 -9.54 -12.27
N ASN A 73 9.49 -9.47 -11.06
CA ASN A 73 8.66 -9.31 -9.88
C ASN A 73 8.16 -7.86 -9.82
N ILE A 74 6.87 -7.68 -9.53
CA ILE A 74 6.24 -6.38 -9.42
C ILE A 74 5.25 -6.37 -8.24
N ILE A 75 5.15 -5.23 -7.57
CA ILE A 75 4.18 -4.99 -6.51
C ILE A 75 2.96 -4.31 -7.16
N SER A 76 1.75 -4.84 -6.93
CA SER A 76 0.56 -4.11 -7.36
C SER A 76 0.39 -2.86 -6.51
N GLY A 77 0.32 -1.70 -7.17
CA GLY A 77 0.01 -0.44 -6.52
C GLY A 77 -1.47 -0.26 -6.19
N ALA A 78 -2.36 -1.13 -6.69
CA ALA A 78 -3.81 -1.02 -6.55
C ALA A 78 -4.41 -2.17 -5.71
N GLY A 79 -5.60 -1.93 -5.16
CA GLY A 79 -6.39 -2.98 -4.53
C GLY A 79 -7.08 -3.86 -5.57
N HIS A 80 -7.07 -5.18 -5.35
CA HIS A 80 -7.74 -6.17 -6.19
C HIS A 80 -8.48 -7.19 -5.33
N ASP A 81 -9.46 -7.89 -5.89
CA ASP A 81 -10.18 -8.97 -5.21
C ASP A 81 -9.23 -10.08 -4.73
N ALA A 82 -8.15 -10.34 -5.49
CA ALA A 82 -7.10 -11.28 -5.10
C ALA A 82 -6.46 -10.93 -3.75
N CYS A 83 -6.35 -9.64 -3.40
CA CYS A 83 -5.80 -9.20 -2.12
C CYS A 83 -6.71 -9.57 -0.93
N TRP A 84 -8.02 -9.69 -1.16
CA TRP A 84 -8.99 -10.19 -0.17
C TRP A 84 -9.02 -11.73 -0.15
N ALA A 85 -8.97 -12.37 -1.31
CA ALA A 85 -8.89 -13.83 -1.41
C ALA A 85 -7.65 -14.38 -0.69
N ALA A 86 -6.52 -13.67 -0.74
CA ALA A 86 -5.29 -13.99 -0.03
C ALA A 86 -5.46 -14.12 1.51
N LYS A 87 -6.52 -13.53 2.09
CA LYS A 87 -6.81 -13.66 3.52
C LYS A 87 -7.43 -15.01 3.90
N VAL A 88 -7.99 -15.74 2.93
CA VAL A 88 -8.74 -16.98 3.18
C VAL A 88 -8.21 -18.18 2.39
N ALA A 89 -7.37 -17.97 1.39
CA ALA A 89 -6.72 -19.03 0.62
C ALA A 89 -5.39 -18.54 0.01
N PRO A 90 -4.45 -19.46 -0.30
CA PRO A 90 -3.28 -19.12 -1.11
C PRO A 90 -3.69 -18.48 -2.43
N ALA A 91 -3.18 -17.27 -2.70
CA ALA A 91 -3.47 -16.51 -3.90
C ALA A 91 -2.20 -15.91 -4.50
N THR A 92 -2.26 -15.59 -5.80
CA THR A 92 -1.24 -14.82 -6.53
C THR A 92 -1.91 -14.08 -7.69
N MET A 93 -1.16 -13.24 -8.39
CA MET A 93 -1.62 -12.50 -9.58
C MET A 93 -0.64 -12.67 -10.75
N VAL A 94 -1.16 -12.58 -11.96
CA VAL A 94 -0.38 -12.33 -13.19
C VAL A 94 -0.70 -10.89 -13.59
N MET A 95 0.32 -10.06 -13.80
CA MET A 95 0.20 -8.64 -14.15
C MET A 95 1.10 -8.30 -15.32
#